data_AF-A0A5J5L5E1-F1
#
_entry.id   AF-A0A5J5L5E1-F1
#
_cell.length_a   1.000
_cell.length_b   1.000
_cell.length_c   1.000
_cell.angle_alpha   90.00
_cell.angle_beta   90.00
_cell.angle_gamma   90.00
#
_symmetry.space_group_name_H-M   'P 1'
#
loop_
_entity.id
_entity.type
_entity.pdbx_description
1 polymer ?
#
loop_
_entity_poly.entity_id
_entity_poly.type
_entity_poly.pdbx_seq_one_letter_code
_entity_poly.pdbx_strand_id
1 'polypeptide(L)'
;MLIAVLGLATLGTLALFFVAAVSTRRRRSRPYVLLTAAIGLLVLRSVVGIGTVLGAVPMVVHHLTEHGFDFLIALLVLGAIYSVAPPSVPD
;
A
#
# COMPACT_ATOMS: atom_id res chain seq x y z
N MET A 1 16.35 16.35 5.69
CA MET A 1 16.33 14.90 6.03
C MET A 1 14.96 14.28 5.74
N LEU A 2 13.87 14.76 6.35
CA LEU A 2 12.51 14.22 6.15
C LEU A 2 12.06 14.17 4.69
N ILE A 3 12.29 15.23 3.90
CA ILE A 3 11.88 15.29 2.48
C ILE A 3 12.60 14.23 1.63
N ALA A 4 13.88 13.95 1.90
CA ALA A 4 14.63 12.93 1.18
C ALA A 4 14.13 11.51 1.50
N VAL A 5 13.83 11.24 2.78
CA VAL A 5 13.24 9.97 3.23
C VAL A 5 11.85 9.78 2.63
N LEU A 6 11.05 10.85 2.57
CA LEU A 6 9.71 10.84 2.02
C LEU A 6 9.71 10.64 0.49
N GLY A 7 10.65 11.27 -0.21
CA GLY A 7 10.88 11.03 -1.64
C GLY A 7 11.29 9.59 -1.93
N LEU A 8 12.21 9.03 -1.13
CA LEU A 8 12.65 7.64 -1.28
C LEU A 8 11.52 6.63 -0.99
N ALA A 9 10.75 6.88 0.07
CA ALA A 9 9.58 6.07 0.41
C ALA A 9 8.54 6.11 -0.73
N THR A 10 8.20 7.30 -1.22
CA THR A 10 7.21 7.48 -2.30
C THR A 10 7.64 6.76 -3.58
N LEU A 11 8.92 6.88 -3.96
CA LEU A 11 9.49 6.18 -5.13
C LEU A 11 9.49 4.66 -4.95
N GLY A 12 9.91 4.17 -3.78
CA GLY A 12 9.93 2.74 -3.47
C GLY A 12 8.52 2.14 -3.52
N THR A 13 7.53 2.83 -2.96
CA THR A 13 6.15 2.38 -2.98
C THR A 13 5.53 2.45 -4.37
N LEU A 14 5.81 3.50 -5.16
CA LEU A 14 5.37 3.58 -6.56
C LEU A 14 5.93 2.42 -7.39
N ALA A 15 7.21 2.09 -7.22
CA ALA A 15 7.83 0.96 -7.91
C ALA A 15 7.12 -0.36 -7.54
N LEU A 16 6.88 -0.60 -6.25
CA LEU A 16 6.11 -1.76 -5.78
C LEU A 16 4.67 -1.76 -6.34
N PHE A 17 4.03 -0.60 -6.44
CA PHE A 17 2.66 -0.47 -6.97
C PHE A 17 2.62 -0.87 -8.44
N PHE A 18 3.58 -0.40 -9.26
CA PHE A 18 3.66 -0.79 -10.66
C PHE A 18 3.95 -2.28 -10.84
N VAL A 19 4.85 -2.86 -10.04
CA VAL A 19 5.13 -4.31 -10.07
C VAL A 19 3.87 -5.12 -9.72
N ALA A 20 3.14 -4.70 -8.69
CA ALA A 20 1.92 -5.35 -8.27
C ALA A 20 0.78 -5.17 -9.31
N ALA A 21 0.64 -3.98 -9.89
CA ALA A 21 -0.34 -3.68 -10.94
C ALA A 21 -0.06 -4.50 -12.21
N VAL A 22 1.21 -4.62 -12.63
CA VAL A 22 1.62 -5.47 -13.76
C VAL A 22 1.36 -6.95 -13.44
N SER A 23 1.65 -7.40 -12.22
CA SER A 23 1.34 -8.77 -11.77
C SER A 23 -0.16 -9.08 -11.79
N THR A 24 -0.98 -8.15 -11.30
CA THR A 24 -2.45 -8.24 -11.31
C THR A 24 -2.99 -8.32 -12.72
N ARG A 25 -2.45 -7.51 -13.63
CA ARG A 25 -2.84 -7.50 -15.05
C ARG A 25 -2.44 -8.79 -15.77
N ARG A 26 -1.39 -9.49 -15.29
CA ARG A 26 -0.83 -10.69 -15.93
C ARG A 26 -1.36 -12.01 -15.37
N ARG A 27 -1.74 -12.08 -14.08
CA ARG A 27 -2.23 -13.33 -13.43
C ARG A 27 -3.70 -13.31 -13.00
N ARG A 28 -4.35 -12.14 -12.92
CA ARG A 28 -5.79 -11.94 -12.60
C ARG A 28 -6.34 -12.74 -11.40
N SER A 29 -5.49 -13.16 -10.47
CA SER A 29 -5.90 -13.86 -9.25
C SER A 29 -6.16 -12.86 -8.12
N ARG A 30 -7.28 -13.04 -7.40
CA ARG A 30 -7.75 -12.19 -6.28
C ARG A 30 -6.64 -11.72 -5.31
N PRO A 31 -5.67 -12.55 -4.87
CA PRO A 31 -4.60 -12.11 -3.97
C PRO A 31 -3.71 -10.99 -4.55
N TYR A 32 -3.43 -11.00 -5.86
CA TYR A 32 -2.56 -9.98 -6.46
C TYR A 32 -3.23 -8.61 -6.56
N VAL A 33 -4.55 -8.58 -6.80
CA VAL A 33 -5.34 -7.32 -6.79
C VAL A 33 -5.30 -6.68 -5.41
N LEU A 34 -5.51 -7.49 -4.36
CA LEU A 34 -5.51 -7.03 -2.97
C LEU A 34 -4.13 -6.48 -2.55
N LEU A 35 -3.06 -7.17 -2.94
CA LEU A 35 -1.70 -6.70 -2.66
C LEU A 35 -1.38 -5.41 -3.41
N THR A 36 -1.83 -5.28 -4.67
CA THR A 36 -1.66 -4.04 -5.45
C THR A 36 -2.38 -2.86 -4.81
N ALA A 37 -3.61 -3.09 -4.34
CA ALA A 37 -4.39 -2.06 -3.64
C ALA A 37 -3.69 -1.63 -2.33
N ALA A 38 -3.15 -2.59 -1.56
CA ALA A 38 -2.40 -2.31 -0.34
C ALA A 38 -1.17 -1.44 -0.63
N ILE A 39 -0.42 -1.77 -1.68
CA ILE A 39 0.75 -0.98 -2.07
C ILE A 39 0.35 0.40 -2.60
N GLY A 40 -0.77 0.52 -3.32
CA GLY A 40 -1.30 1.82 -3.74
C GLY A 40 -1.66 2.71 -2.57
N LEU A 41 -2.19 2.14 -1.49
CA LEU A 41 -2.52 2.86 -0.27
C LEU A 41 -1.28 3.41 0.45
N LEU A 42 -0.16 2.69 0.42
CA LEU A 42 1.13 3.18 0.94
C LEU A 42 1.60 4.43 0.17
N VAL A 43 1.30 4.54 -1.14
CA VAL A 43 1.63 5.73 -1.95
C VAL A 43 0.78 6.91 -1.48
N LEU A 44 -0.53 6.70 -1.33
CA LEU A 44 -1.45 7.73 -0.85
C LEU A 44 -1.07 8.23 0.55
N ARG A 45 -0.67 7.31 1.44
CA ARG A 45 -0.13 7.66 2.76
C ARG A 45 1.05 8.63 2.65
N SER A 46 2.01 8.32 1.78
CA SER A 46 3.18 9.19 1.57
C SER A 46 2.79 10.57 1.03
N VAL A 47 1.80 10.66 0.12
CA VAL A 47 1.27 11.93 -0.40
C VAL A 47 0.65 12.79 0.72
N VAL A 48 -0.11 12.17 1.62
CA VAL A 48 -0.69 12.88 2.78
C VAL A 48 0.39 13.37 3.73
N GLY A 49 1.43 12.57 3.97
CA GLY A 49 2.63 12.99 4.70
C GLY A 49 3.31 14.21 4.08
N ILE A 50 3.48 14.23 2.74
CA ILE A 50 4.03 15.38 2.01
C ILE A 50 3.12 16.61 2.17
N GLY A 51 1.82 16.44 1.97
CA GLY A 51 0.84 17.52 2.11
C GLY A 51 0.84 18.15 3.50
N THR A 52 1.15 17.37 4.53
CA THR A 52 1.25 17.85 5.92
C THR A 52 2.51 18.69 6.13
N VAL A 53 3.65 18.24 5.60
CA VAL A 53 4.91 19.01 5.63
C VAL A 53 4.79 20.33 4.86
N LEU A 54 4.04 20.34 3.76
CA LEU A 54 3.76 21.55 2.97
C LEU A 54 2.69 22.46 3.60
N GLY A 55 2.10 22.09 4.73
CA GLY A 55 1.04 22.85 5.40
C GLY A 55 -0.34 22.78 4.73
N ALA A 56 -0.50 21.93 3.70
CA ALA A 56 -1.76 21.74 2.97
C ALA A 56 -2.72 20.78 3.69
N VAL A 57 -2.21 19.86 4.51
CA VAL A 57 -3.02 18.90 5.29
C VAL A 57 -2.88 19.17 6.78
N PRO A 58 -3.98 19.40 7.53
CA PRO A 58 -3.93 19.55 8.98
C PRO A 58 -3.46 18.26 9.68
N MET A 59 -2.70 18.39 10.77
CA MET A 59 -2.18 17.22 11.54
C MET A 59 -3.25 16.21 11.97
N VAL A 60 -4.47 16.66 12.30
CA VAL A 60 -5.59 15.78 12.65
C VAL A 60 -6.03 14.93 11.46
N VAL A 61 -6.15 15.55 10.27
CA VAL A 61 -6.51 14.86 9.03
C VAL A 61 -5.40 13.90 8.63
N HIS A 62 -4.14 14.33 8.76
CA HIS A 62 -2.96 13.51 8.54
C HIS A 62 -2.97 12.25 9.42
N HIS A 63 -3.06 12.38 10.75
CA HIS A 63 -3.07 11.22 11.65
C HIS A 63 -4.24 10.27 11.40
N LEU A 64 -5.45 10.80 11.19
CA LEU A 64 -6.60 9.95 10.91
C LEU A 64 -6.43 9.19 9.58
N THR A 65 -5.92 9.87 8.56
CA THR A 65 -5.73 9.28 7.24
C THR A 65 -4.59 8.27 7.23
N GLU A 66 -3.47 8.56 7.89
CA GLU A 66 -2.36 7.62 8.01
C GLU A 66 -2.76 6.37 8.79
N HIS A 67 -3.39 6.53 9.97
CA HIS A 67 -3.85 5.39 10.76
C HIS A 67 -4.92 4.57 10.03
N GLY A 68 -5.84 5.24 9.33
CA GLY A 68 -6.86 4.57 8.52
C GLY A 68 -6.26 3.78 7.35
N PHE A 69 -5.25 4.34 6.68
CA PHE A 69 -4.55 3.63 5.60
C PHE A 69 -3.75 2.45 6.12
N ASP A 70 -3.04 2.57 7.24
CA ASP A 70 -2.30 1.46 7.84
C ASP A 70 -3.24 0.29 8.20
N PHE A 71 -4.43 0.58 8.74
CA PHE A 71 -5.45 -0.43 9.00
C PHE A 71 -5.95 -1.11 7.70
N LEU A 72 -6.25 -0.32 6.67
CA LEU A 72 -6.76 -0.86 5.41
C LEU A 72 -5.70 -1.67 4.65
N ILE A 73 -4.43 -1.26 4.73
CA ILE A 73 -3.28 -2.03 4.22
C ILE A 73 -3.22 -3.39 4.91
N ALA A 74 -3.28 -3.42 6.25
CA ALA A 74 -3.26 -4.67 7.01
C ALA A 74 -4.43 -5.59 6.62
N LEU A 75 -5.64 -5.05 6.46
CA LEU A 75 -6.81 -5.80 6.05
C LEU A 75 -6.67 -6.38 4.62
N LEU A 76 -6.15 -5.59 3.69
CA LEU A 76 -5.92 -6.02 2.30
C LEU A 76 -4.84 -7.11 2.23
N VAL A 77 -3.75 -6.98 2.99
CA VAL A 77 -2.70 -8.00 3.08
C VAL A 77 -3.25 -9.28 3.70
N LEU A 78 -4.02 -9.19 4.79
CA LEU A 78 -4.63 -10.35 5.43
C LEU A 78 -5.63 -11.05 4.50
N GLY A 79 -6.46 -10.28 3.79
CA GLY A 79 -7.37 -10.79 2.78
C GLY A 79 -6.62 -11.46 1.61
N ALA A 80 -5.48 -10.91 1.20
CA ALA A 80 -4.63 -11.50 0.17
C ALA A 80 -4.11 -12.88 0.63
N ILE A 81 -3.56 -12.95 1.85
CA ILE A 81 -3.07 -14.21 2.44
C ILE A 81 -4.21 -15.24 2.53
N TYR A 82 -5.37 -14.84 3.05
CA TYR A 82 -6.52 -15.74 3.20
C TYR A 82 -7.07 -16.25 1.85
N SER A 83 -6.88 -15.48 0.78
CA SER A 83 -7.32 -15.85 -0.56
C SER A 83 -6.37 -16.81 -1.30
N VAL A 84 -5.20 -17.11 -0.74
CA VAL A 84 -4.29 -18.14 -1.25
C VAL A 84 -4.66 -19.47 -0.60
N ALA A 85 -5.13 -20.44 -1.40
CA ALA A 85 -5.43 -21.78 -0.89
C ALA A 85 -4.15 -22.43 -0.31
N PRO A 86 -4.25 -23.21 0.79
CA PRO A 86 -3.10 -23.92 1.34
C PRO A 86 -2.53 -24.87 0.27
N PRO A 87 -1.20 -25.06 0.24
CA PRO A 87 -0.59 -26.03 -0.66
C PRO A 87 -1.21 -27.40 -0.39
N SER A 88 -1.65 -28.08 -1.45
CA SER A 88 -2.11 -29.47 -1.37
C SER A 88 -0.96 -30.30 -0.79
N VAL A 89 -1.16 -30.86 0.41
CA VAL A 89 -0.23 -31.84 0.99
C VAL A 89 -0.19 -33.02 0.02
N PRO A 90 0.99 -33.40 -0.52
CA PRO A 90 1.11 -34.61 -1.32
C PRO A 90 0.84 -35.83 -0.43
N ASP A 91 0.00 -36.76 -0.90
CA ASP A 91 -0.27 -38.06 -0.25
C ASP A 91 0.99 -38.93 -0.13
#